data_AF-A0AAE6IY81-F1
#
_entry.id   AF-A0AAE6IY81-F1
#
_cell.length_a   1.000
_cell.length_b   1.000
_cell.length_c   1.000
_cell.angle_alpha   90.00
_cell.angle_beta   90.00
_cell.angle_gamma   90.00
#
_symmetry.space_group_name_H-M   'P 1'
#
loop_
_entity.id
_entity.type
_entity.pdbx_description
1 polymer ?
#
loop_
_entity_poly.entity_id
_entity_poly.type
_entity_poly.pdbx_seq_one_letter_code
_entity_poly.pdbx_strand_id
1 'polypeptide(L)' 'MTIIEAFNKTKTLQNQNRNAVVKIVKKNYSGYDVQIEPVELTVIKNSLEMISQNANSFMANVNAKYGK' A
#
# COMPACT_ATOMS: atom_id res chain seq x y z
N MET A 1 -6.29 15.47 7.87
CA MET A 1 -6.33 15.02 9.28
C MET A 1 -4.91 14.87 9.80
N THR A 2 -4.69 14.98 11.11
CA THR A 2 -3.44 14.55 11.76
C THR A 2 -3.30 13.03 11.69
N ILE A 3 -2.10 12.50 11.98
CA ILE A 3 -1.87 11.05 11.99
C ILE A 3 -2.70 10.34 13.07
N ILE A 4 -2.86 10.98 14.23
CA ILE A 4 -3.64 10.44 15.36
C ILE A 4 -5.12 10.36 14.99
N GLU A 5 -5.66 11.41 14.37
CA GLU A 5 -7.04 11.44 13.87
C GLU A 5 -7.28 10.35 12.81
N ALA A 6 -6.35 10.20 11.85
CA ALA A 6 -6.45 9.17 10.81
C ALA A 6 -6.38 7.76 11.40
N PHE A 7 -5.55 7.53 12.42
CA PHE A 7 -5.45 6.25 13.11
C PHE A 7 -6.74 5.89 13.85
N ASN A 8 -7.28 6.82 14.64
CA ASN A 8 -8.54 6.61 15.34
C ASN A 8 -9.70 6.33 14.37
N LYS A 9 -9.77 7.08 13.26
CA LYS A 9 -10.77 6.87 12.21
C LYS A 9 -10.62 5.51 11.53
N THR A 10 -9.39 5.06 11.28
CA THR A 10 -9.10 3.73 10.72
C THR A 10 -9.62 2.62 11.62
N LYS A 11 -9.35 2.69 12.93
CA LYS A 11 -9.82 1.70 13.91
C LYS A 11 -11.35 1.55 13.90
N THR A 12 -12.07 2.67 13.83
CA THR A 12 -13.54 2.66 13.76
C THR A 12 -14.04 2.04 12.46
N LEU A 13 -13.48 2.45 11.32
CA LEU A 13 -13.90 1.99 10.00
C LEU A 13 -13.58 0.51 9.76
N GLN A 14 -12.47 0.00 10.31
CA GLN A 14 -12.09 -1.40 10.22
C GLN A 14 -13.10 -2.32 10.93
N ASN A 15 -13.65 -1.87 12.05
CA ASN A 15 -14.67 -2.62 12.78
C ASN A 15 -16.02 -2.66 12.03
N GLN A 16 -16.30 -1.65 11.21
CA GLN A 16 -17.54 -1.54 10.42
C GLN A 16 -17.47 -2.34 9.11
N ASN A 17 -16.28 -2.56 8.56
CA ASN A 17 -16.10 -3.17 7.25
C ASN A 17 -15.24 -4.44 7.35
N ARG A 18 -15.89 -5.59 7.61
CA ARG A 18 -15.20 -6.88 7.86
C ARG A 18 -14.41 -7.42 6.65
N ASN A 19 -14.83 -7.11 5.42
CA ASN A 19 -14.19 -7.57 4.19
C ASN A 19 -13.41 -6.46 3.48
N ALA A 20 -12.95 -5.45 4.22
CA ALA A 20 -12.15 -4.37 3.68
C ALA A 20 -10.90 -4.13 4.52
N VAL A 21 -9.85 -3.69 3.86
CA VAL A 21 -8.66 -3.12 4.47
C VAL A 21 -8.83 -1.61 4.51
N VAL A 22 -8.71 -1.04 5.70
CA VAL A 22 -8.71 0.41 5.88
C VAL A 22 -7.27 0.89 5.98
N LYS A 23 -6.86 1.77 5.06
CA LYS A 23 -5.49 2.26 4.92
C LYS A 23 -5.38 3.76 5.16
N ILE A 24 -4.30 4.17 5.82
CA ILE A 24 -3.97 5.58 6.00
C ILE A 24 -3.10 6.02 4.82
N VAL A 25 -3.49 7.10 4.16
CA VAL A 25 -2.79 7.65 3.00
C VAL A 25 -2.34 9.08 3.31
N LYS A 26 -1.06 9.37 3.10
CA LYS A 26 -0.52 10.73 3.19
C LYS A 26 -0.81 11.47 1.89
N LYS A 27 -1.53 12.58 1.96
CA LYS A 27 -1.75 13.51 0.84
C LYS A 27 -0.70 14.61 0.87
N ASN A 28 -0.12 14.92 -0.29
CA ASN A 28 1.00 15.86 -0.44
C ASN A 28 0.77 17.23 0.24
N TYR A 29 -0.47 17.74 0.21
CA TYR A 29 -0.80 19.08 0.73
C TYR A 29 -1.97 19.09 1.73
N SER A 30 -2.46 17.92 2.16
CA SER A 30 -3.70 17.84 2.97
C SER A 30 -3.57 16.95 4.22
N GLY A 31 -2.34 16.61 4.60
CA GLY A 31 -2.06 15.75 5.75
C GLY A 31 -2.43 14.29 5.46
N TYR A 32 -3.13 13.65 6.40
CA TYR A 32 -3.52 12.24 6.28
C TYR A 32 -5.00 12.09 5.93
N ASP A 33 -5.30 11.04 5.18
CA ASP A 33 -6.64 10.58 4.82
C ASP A 33 -6.78 9.08 5.07
N VAL A 34 -8.02 8.59 5.11
CA VAL A 34 -8.33 7.18 5.31
C VAL A 34 -9.10 6.65 4.10
N GLN A 35 -8.59 5.61 3.48
CA GLN A 35 -9.21 4.95 2.34
C GLN A 35 -9.61 3.52 2.72
N ILE A 36 -10.70 3.05 2.13
CA ILE A 36 -11.20 1.69 2.32
C ILE A 36 -11.05 0.96 0.99
N GLU A 37 -10.53 -0.26 1.05
CA GLU A 37 -10.31 -1.08 -0.12
C GLU A 37 -10.73 -2.53 0.17
N PRO A 38 -11.40 -3.24 -0.75
CA PRO A 38 -11.69 -4.66 -0.55
C PRO A 38 -10.42 -5.47 -0.31
N VAL A 39 -10.49 -6.45 0.59
CA VAL A 39 -9.33 -7.30 0.95
C VAL A 39 -8.73 -7.96 -0.28
N GLU A 40 -9.57 -8.46 -1.19
CA GLU A 40 -9.15 -9.12 -2.42
C GLU A 40 -8.31 -8.19 -3.31
N LEU A 41 -8.73 -6.92 -3.43
CA LEU A 41 -8.01 -5.94 -4.24
C LEU A 41 -6.67 -5.57 -3.60
N THR A 42 -6.61 -5.47 -2.28
CA THR A 42 -5.35 -5.26 -1.55
C THR A 42 -4.38 -6.43 -1.75
N VAL A 43 -4.87 -7.66 -1.66
CA VAL A 43 -4.05 -8.86 -1.90
C VAL A 43 -3.47 -8.85 -3.32
N ILE A 44 -4.31 -8.62 -4.34
CA ILE A 44 -3.87 -8.56 -5.74
C ILE A 44 -2.78 -7.50 -5.94
N LYS A 45 -2.97 -6.29 -5.40
CA LYS A 45 -1.98 -5.20 -5.52
C LYS A 45 -0.65 -5.56 -4.88
N ASN A 46 -0.66 -6.10 -3.67
CA ASN A 46 0.56 -6.52 -2.99
C ASN A 46 1.29 -7.62 -3.77
N SER A 47 0.55 -8.59 -4.32
CA SER A 47 1.15 -9.64 -5.16
C SER A 47 1.79 -9.06 -6.43
N LEU A 48 1.14 -8.11 -7.09
CA LEU A 48 1.70 -7.44 -8.28
C LEU A 48 2.93 -6.59 -7.93
N GLU A 49 2.91 -5.89 -6.81
CA GLU A 49 4.07 -5.13 -6.32
C GLU A 49 5.27 -6.05 -6.02
N MET A 50 5.05 -7.21 -5.38
CA MET A 50 6.10 -8.19 -5.15
C MET A 50 6.69 -8.73 -6.46
N ILE A 51 5.85 -9.03 -7.45
CA ILE A 51 6.31 -9.48 -8.77
C ILE A 51 7.15 -8.39 -9.44
N SER A 52 6.69 -7.14 -9.40
CA SER A 52 7.43 -5.99 -9.94
C SER A 52 8.78 -5.79 -9.26
N GLN A 53 8.83 -5.88 -7.92
CA GLN A 53 10.08 -5.79 -7.17
C GLN A 53 11.05 -6.90 -7.55
N ASN A 54 10.58 -8.15 -7.68
CA ASN A 54 11.41 -9.27 -8.10
C ASN A 54 11.96 -9.09 -9.53
N ALA A 55 11.13 -8.61 -10.46
CA ALA A 55 11.55 -8.31 -11.82
C ALA A 55 12.59 -7.19 -11.86
N ASN A 56 12.38 -6.12 -11.09
CA ASN A 56 13.34 -5.02 -10.98
C ASN A 56 14.67 -5.46 -10.37
N SER A 57 14.65 -6.30 -9.33
CA SER A 57 15.86 -6.89 -8.74
C SER A 57 16.59 -7.80 -9.72
N PHE A 58 15.88 -8.62 -10.49
CA PHE A 58 16.49 -9.44 -11.54
C PHE A 58 17.17 -8.58 -12.61
N MET A 59 16.47 -7.57 -13.14
CA MET A 59 17.03 -6.66 -14.15
C MET A 59 18.23 -5.88 -13.62
N ALA A 60 18.17 -5.39 -12.37
CA ALA A 60 19.29 -4.73 -11.72
C ALA A 60 20.51 -5.65 -11.60
N ASN A 61 20.31 -6.92 -11.22
CA ASN A 61 21.39 -7.91 -11.11
C ASN A 61 21.99 -8.29 -12.46
N VAL A 62 21.17 -8.44 -13.51
CA VAL A 62 21.64 -8.72 -14.87
C VAL A 62 22.45 -7.55 -15.40
N ASN A 63 21.96 -6.31 -15.28
CA ASN A 63 22.69 -5.12 -15.70
C ASN A 63 24.01 -4.96 -14.95
N ALA A 64 24.05 -5.21 -13.63
CA ALA A 64 25.28 -5.15 -12.85
C ALA A 64 26.32 -6.19 -13.28
N LYS A 65 25.89 -7.38 -13.72
CA LYS A 65 26.78 -8.49 -14.07
C LYS A 65 27.21 -8.50 -15.54
N TYR A 66 26.35 -8.04 -16.44
CA TYR A 66 26.53 -8.19 -17.89
C TYR A 66 26.41 -6.89 -18.70
N GLY A 67 26.03 -5.76 -18.08
CA GLY A 67 25.79 -4.48 -18.78
C GLY A 67 27.04 -3.64 -19.06
N LYS A 68 28.21 -4.26 -19.24
CA LYS A 68 29.43 -3.58 -19.70
C LYS A 68 29.36 -3.27 -21.19
#